data_AF-A0A812Z293-F1
#
_entry.id   AF-A0A812Z293-F1
#
_cell.length_a   1.000
_cell.length_b   1.000
_cell.length_c   1.000
_cell.angle_alpha   90.00
_cell.angle_beta   90.00
_cell.angle_gamma   90.00
#
_symmetry.space_group_name_H-M   'P 1'
#
loop_
_entity.id
_entity.type
_entity.pdbx_description
1 polymer ?
#
loop_
_entity_poly.entity_id
_entity_poly.type
_entity_poly.pdbx_seq_one_letter_code
_entity_poly.pdbx_strand_id
1 'polypeptide(L)'
;MPKTEEAERLLEEGAAGSGWPVQQPSTSPNYLFCCPWIVFVPIFGIVFFVVVAIVLYLVLNLAWVVGLIVGLPVSFALVYYWFWRCCPGYWPTDLYEKVIYTVHMLMTINAAVPNAGPEFMPVSGLRPREELPKGLLDYALFLQVPYGSSDEFELSSETALEQSLTFLPQSQHLETFGPDENPVEFVMNQLSSIYPPIYQEWPDKLSDTALVRFCLHGLGAHRVGVEIRDGRKLFVIKTNALSGLPVREGFERYGGDMYFDKDWKPVMIIDAGQGPLRQDGPQERVTTKPGEAGWERAKFRFRSSVFTLVTLVDHLYDIHLQKSNLFVTAMREHMSSDHPVRRFMTPFMYRTITVNDNAFHNLLTKNGMAPRCFAFTDNGFGLALAAGPSLLMDGTEVPVDAGGPILFRSDYVDYLKRKGIDTVYWKQVSQLFQLYLRFVLAYLECYYPKKEDFANDPEMLAVIRQYFYQLETAGPNTLSQKVDFTTPTSSARIDEKYRFYAMFLAEIMFWVTAGHEQAGAVEVYAQDASWCAFRWVPGATVGTKQSATATALLMSFTSQSADAEALGR
;
A
#
# COMPACT_ATOMS: atom_id res chain seq x y z
N MET A 1 -32.68 1.58 4.31
CA MET A 1 -32.97 2.62 5.33
C MET A 1 -33.38 3.89 4.60
N PRO A 2 -34.32 4.70 5.11
CA PRO A 2 -34.54 6.01 4.53
C PRO A 2 -33.27 6.84 4.78
N LYS A 3 -32.70 7.37 3.70
CA LYS A 3 -31.57 8.30 3.77
C LYS A 3 -32.04 9.50 4.59
N THR A 4 -31.26 9.92 5.59
CA THR A 4 -31.56 11.14 6.32
C THR A 4 -31.36 12.31 5.35
N GLU A 5 -32.39 13.13 5.18
CA GLU A 5 -32.43 14.33 4.34
C GLU A 5 -31.21 15.25 4.60
N GLU A 6 -30.68 15.24 5.82
CA GLU A 6 -29.46 15.94 6.22
C GLU A 6 -28.18 15.41 5.55
N ALA A 7 -28.10 14.11 5.24
CA ALA A 7 -26.97 13.54 4.53
C ALA A 7 -26.99 13.89 3.03
N GLU A 8 -28.19 13.94 2.41
CA GLU A 8 -28.33 14.45 1.05
C GLU A 8 -28.05 15.96 1.01
N ARG A 9 -28.50 16.73 1.99
CA ARG A 9 -28.20 18.16 2.08
C ARG A 9 -26.70 18.44 2.23
N LEU A 10 -25.97 17.67 3.04
CA LEU A 10 -24.52 17.80 3.19
C LEU A 10 -23.75 17.40 1.93
N LEU A 11 -24.28 16.46 1.13
CA LEU A 11 -23.72 16.10 -0.18
C LEU A 11 -23.98 17.19 -1.22
N GLU A 12 -25.16 17.81 -1.20
CA GLU A 12 -25.55 18.88 -2.13
C GLU A 12 -24.86 20.21 -1.82
N GLU A 13 -24.79 20.62 -0.54
CA GLU A 13 -24.10 21.85 -0.12
C GLU A 13 -22.57 21.78 -0.35
N GLY A 14 -22.00 20.58 -0.27
CA GLY A 14 -20.59 20.34 -0.60
C GLY A 14 -20.28 20.54 -2.09
N ALA A 15 -21.24 20.38 -2.99
CA ALA A 15 -21.02 20.42 -4.44
C ALA A 15 -20.88 21.83 -5.05
N ALA A 16 -21.11 22.90 -4.26
CA ALA A 16 -21.12 24.28 -4.75
C ALA A 16 -19.73 24.98 -4.76
N GLY A 17 -18.68 24.32 -4.26
CA GLY A 17 -17.29 24.76 -4.39
C GLY A 17 -16.72 24.48 -5.78
N SER A 18 -15.61 25.12 -6.15
CA SER A 18 -14.83 24.75 -7.34
C SER A 18 -14.38 23.29 -7.22
N GLY A 19 -15.21 22.39 -7.72
CA GLY A 19 -15.07 20.96 -7.57
C GLY A 19 -13.74 20.48 -8.14
N TRP A 20 -13.11 19.58 -7.40
CA TRP A 20 -12.16 18.64 -7.96
C TRP A 20 -12.94 17.66 -8.86
N PRO A 21 -12.36 17.17 -9.95
CA PRO A 21 -10.95 16.93 -10.11
C PRO A 21 -10.27 18.12 -10.78
N VAL A 22 -8.98 18.31 -10.51
CA VAL A 22 -8.12 18.58 -11.68
C VAL A 22 -8.29 17.31 -12.49
N GLN A 23 -9.18 17.33 -13.50
CA GLN A 23 -9.23 16.28 -14.51
C GLN A 23 -7.78 15.94 -14.79
N GLN A 24 -7.39 14.65 -14.73
CA GLN A 24 -6.15 14.25 -15.39
C GLN A 24 -6.21 14.95 -16.74
N PRO A 25 -5.35 15.95 -17.02
CA PRO A 25 -5.52 16.77 -18.21
C PRO A 25 -5.65 15.78 -19.33
N SER A 26 -6.81 15.77 -20.02
CA SER A 26 -7.17 14.73 -21.00
C SER A 26 -5.91 14.44 -21.75
N THR A 27 -5.35 13.24 -21.60
CA THR A 27 -3.96 12.96 -21.96
C THR A 27 -3.76 13.45 -23.38
N SER A 28 -3.28 14.69 -23.54
CA SER A 28 -2.91 15.17 -24.84
C SER A 28 -1.77 14.23 -25.15
N PRO A 29 -1.82 13.45 -26.25
CA PRO A 29 -0.79 12.47 -26.53
C PRO A 29 0.54 13.20 -26.37
N ASN A 30 1.23 12.90 -25.27
CA ASN A 30 2.46 13.59 -24.96
C ASN A 30 3.36 13.19 -26.11
N TYR A 31 3.74 14.20 -26.89
CA TYR A 31 4.75 14.08 -27.93
C TYR A 31 6.04 13.63 -27.25
N LEU A 32 6.18 12.32 -27.03
CA LEU A 32 7.46 11.66 -27.05
C LEU A 32 8.07 12.07 -28.40
N PHE A 33 9.26 12.68 -28.37
CA PHE A 33 10.02 13.22 -29.50
C PHE A 33 9.85 14.70 -29.85
N CYS A 34 10.44 15.57 -29.03
CA CYS A 34 11.08 16.79 -29.54
C CYS A 34 12.55 16.47 -29.89
N CYS A 35 12.83 16.06 -31.13
CA CYS A 35 13.95 16.56 -31.97
C CYS A 35 14.10 15.71 -33.27
N PRO A 36 13.74 16.23 -34.46
CA PRO A 36 13.92 15.52 -35.74
C PRO A 36 15.38 15.38 -36.22
N TRP A 37 16.37 15.87 -35.47
CA TRP A 37 17.77 15.99 -35.94
C TRP A 37 18.68 14.82 -35.58
N ILE A 38 18.23 13.84 -34.79
CA ILE A 38 19.05 12.69 -34.35
C ILE A 38 19.30 11.67 -35.48
N VAL A 39 18.54 11.71 -36.57
CA VAL A 39 18.63 10.72 -37.66
C VAL A 39 19.64 11.12 -38.76
N PHE A 40 20.18 12.35 -38.76
CA PHE A 40 21.03 12.85 -39.86
C PHE A 40 22.55 12.82 -39.60
N VAL A 41 23.00 12.44 -38.41
CA VAL A 41 24.42 12.27 -38.07
C VAL A 41 25.12 11.04 -38.70
N PRO A 42 24.44 9.91 -39.03
CA PRO A 42 25.16 8.70 -39.48
C PRO A 42 25.76 8.77 -40.90
N ILE A 43 25.29 9.67 -41.77
CA ILE A 43 25.59 9.59 -43.22
C ILE A 43 26.93 10.26 -43.58
N PHE A 44 27.39 11.26 -42.81
CA PHE A 44 28.68 11.92 -43.06
C PHE A 44 29.90 11.16 -42.49
N GLY A 45 29.70 10.21 -41.58
CA GLY A 45 30.77 9.43 -40.96
C GLY A 45 31.31 8.26 -41.81
N ILE A 46 30.53 7.77 -42.78
CA ILE A 46 30.80 6.49 -43.46
C ILE A 46 32.00 6.57 -44.42
N VAL A 47 32.27 7.73 -45.02
CA VAL A 47 33.30 7.89 -46.08
C VAL A 47 34.70 8.15 -45.50
N PHE A 48 34.81 8.75 -44.31
CA PHE A 48 36.09 8.99 -43.63
C PHE A 48 36.59 7.75 -42.87
N PHE A 49 35.69 6.80 -42.57
CA PHE A 49 35.93 5.64 -41.73
C PHE A 49 36.83 4.57 -42.37
N VAL A 50 36.70 4.31 -43.67
CA VAL A 50 37.22 3.07 -44.30
C VAL A 50 38.75 2.94 -44.30
N VAL A 51 39.50 4.05 -44.36
CA VAL A 51 40.99 4.03 -44.45
C VAL A 51 41.65 4.09 -43.07
N VAL A 52 40.99 4.68 -42.08
CA VAL A 52 41.43 4.72 -40.68
C VAL A 52 40.99 3.44 -39.93
N ALA A 53 39.93 2.78 -40.40
CA ALA A 53 39.24 1.66 -39.77
C ALA A 53 40.05 0.38 -39.58
N ILE A 54 41.13 0.11 -40.32
CA ILE A 54 41.85 -1.18 -40.23
C ILE A 54 42.89 -1.19 -39.11
N VAL A 55 43.60 -0.07 -38.89
CA VAL A 55 44.63 0.05 -37.85
C VAL A 55 44.04 0.54 -36.52
N LEU A 56 43.05 1.45 -36.58
CA LEU A 56 42.22 1.70 -35.41
C LEU A 56 41.27 0.53 -35.12
N TYR A 57 41.03 -0.46 -36.00
CA TYR A 57 40.12 -1.59 -35.74
C TYR A 57 40.41 -2.27 -34.40
N LEU A 58 41.65 -2.60 -34.07
CA LEU A 58 41.94 -3.40 -32.89
C LEU A 58 41.98 -2.56 -31.60
N VAL A 59 42.46 -1.31 -31.67
CA VAL A 59 42.51 -0.39 -30.51
C VAL A 59 41.15 0.32 -30.31
N LEU A 60 40.43 0.67 -31.39
CA LEU A 60 39.03 1.08 -31.35
C LEU A 60 38.14 -0.07 -30.97
N ASN A 61 38.24 -1.31 -31.43
CA ASN A 61 37.27 -2.32 -30.97
C ASN A 61 37.33 -2.46 -29.44
N LEU A 62 38.50 -2.35 -28.81
CA LEU A 62 38.57 -2.24 -27.36
C LEU A 62 38.01 -0.89 -26.84
N ALA A 63 38.31 0.25 -27.47
CA ALA A 63 37.77 1.57 -27.08
C ALA A 63 36.30 1.83 -27.51
N TRP A 64 35.70 1.02 -28.38
CA TRP A 64 34.32 1.00 -28.88
C TRP A 64 33.54 0.00 -28.05
N VAL A 65 34.13 -1.13 -27.66
CA VAL A 65 33.56 -1.98 -26.63
C VAL A 65 33.55 -1.20 -25.31
N VAL A 66 34.65 -0.59 -24.88
CA VAL A 66 34.67 0.31 -23.72
C VAL A 66 33.80 1.56 -23.97
N GLY A 67 33.81 2.11 -25.18
CA GLY A 67 33.02 3.30 -25.54
C GLY A 67 31.52 3.03 -25.63
N LEU A 68 31.07 1.86 -26.06
CA LEU A 68 29.66 1.45 -26.12
C LEU A 68 29.17 0.86 -24.81
N ILE A 69 30.02 0.13 -24.09
CA ILE A 69 29.65 -0.52 -22.82
C ILE A 69 29.77 0.48 -21.67
N VAL A 70 30.70 1.43 -21.74
CA VAL A 70 30.94 2.42 -20.66
C VAL A 70 30.65 3.83 -21.13
N GLY A 71 31.22 4.27 -22.26
CA GLY A 71 31.11 5.65 -22.72
C GLY A 71 29.68 6.05 -23.12
N LEU A 72 28.93 5.18 -23.78
CA LEU A 72 27.59 5.43 -24.29
C LEU A 72 26.58 5.44 -23.13
N PRO A 73 26.58 4.48 -22.18
CA PRO A 73 25.71 4.55 -21.01
C PRO A 73 26.07 5.72 -20.11
N VAL A 74 27.36 6.04 -19.91
CA VAL A 74 27.76 7.22 -19.15
C VAL A 74 27.34 8.51 -19.86
N SER A 75 27.48 8.60 -21.18
CA SER A 75 27.06 9.78 -21.95
C SER A 75 25.54 9.92 -21.97
N PHE A 76 24.79 8.81 -22.11
CA PHE A 76 23.33 8.81 -21.96
C PHE A 76 22.92 9.17 -20.55
N ALA A 77 23.57 8.64 -19.51
CA ALA A 77 23.30 8.99 -18.12
C ALA A 77 23.62 10.46 -17.85
N LEU A 78 24.70 11.01 -18.40
CA LEU A 78 25.06 12.42 -18.27
C LEU A 78 24.10 13.31 -19.04
N VAL A 79 23.80 13.01 -20.30
CA VAL A 79 22.82 13.77 -21.10
C VAL A 79 21.45 13.68 -20.46
N TYR A 80 21.02 12.53 -19.96
CA TYR A 80 19.79 12.34 -19.20
C TYR A 80 19.81 13.19 -17.92
N TYR A 81 20.87 13.09 -17.12
CA TYR A 81 21.05 13.89 -15.90
C TYR A 81 21.02 15.41 -16.17
N TRP A 82 21.72 15.86 -17.22
CA TRP A 82 21.75 17.26 -17.64
C TRP A 82 20.43 17.70 -18.27
N PHE A 83 19.74 16.83 -19.00
CA PHE A 83 18.40 17.08 -19.54
C PHE A 83 17.43 17.38 -18.40
N TRP A 84 17.43 16.58 -17.33
CA TRP A 84 16.62 16.87 -16.14
C TRP A 84 17.01 18.15 -15.39
N ARG A 85 18.27 18.60 -15.49
CA ARG A 85 18.73 19.84 -14.88
C ARG A 85 18.45 21.10 -15.72
N CYS A 86 18.47 20.96 -17.04
CA CYS A 86 18.33 22.07 -17.99
C CYS A 86 16.90 22.23 -18.53
N CYS A 87 16.02 21.26 -18.30
CA CYS A 87 14.60 21.39 -18.63
C CYS A 87 13.89 22.32 -17.62
N PRO A 88 12.98 23.20 -18.08
CA PRO A 88 12.29 24.20 -17.24
C PRO A 88 11.44 23.63 -16.10
N GLY A 89 11.14 22.32 -16.11
CA GLY A 89 10.48 21.60 -15.02
C GLY A 89 11.51 20.94 -14.11
N TYR A 90 12.28 21.73 -13.37
CA TYR A 90 13.23 21.22 -12.38
C TYR A 90 12.56 20.14 -11.53
N TRP A 91 13.06 18.90 -11.64
CA TRP A 91 12.55 17.76 -10.90
C TRP A 91 13.47 17.54 -9.68
N PRO A 92 13.11 18.05 -8.48
CA PRO A 92 13.93 18.00 -7.26
C PRO A 92 13.92 16.60 -6.63
N THR A 93 14.14 15.60 -7.47
CA THR A 93 14.06 14.18 -7.16
C THR A 93 15.44 13.56 -7.27
N ASP A 94 15.62 12.49 -6.49
CA ASP A 94 16.87 11.75 -6.52
C ASP A 94 16.99 10.93 -7.82
N LEU A 95 18.18 10.36 -8.06
CA LEU A 95 18.39 9.53 -9.25
C LEU A 95 17.55 8.26 -9.23
N TYR A 96 17.24 7.73 -8.04
CA TYR A 96 16.44 6.52 -7.87
C TYR A 96 15.02 6.74 -8.40
N GLU A 97 14.34 7.82 -7.98
CA GLU A 97 13.00 8.21 -8.41
C GLU A 97 12.94 8.39 -9.94
N LYS A 98 13.97 8.99 -10.55
CA LYS A 98 14.08 9.15 -12.01
C LYS A 98 14.21 7.82 -12.76
N VAL A 99 14.96 6.88 -12.21
CA VAL A 99 15.13 5.55 -12.82
C VAL A 99 13.85 4.74 -12.66
N ILE A 100 13.24 4.72 -11.47
CA ILE A 100 11.95 4.04 -11.23
C ILE A 100 10.87 4.57 -12.17
N TYR A 101 10.75 5.89 -12.32
CA TYR A 101 9.82 6.50 -13.27
C TYR A 101 10.05 6.01 -14.70
N THR A 102 11.30 5.96 -15.15
CA THR A 102 11.63 5.51 -16.52
C THR A 102 11.30 4.05 -16.72
N VAL A 103 11.68 3.20 -15.76
CA VAL A 103 11.36 1.77 -15.77
C VAL A 103 9.85 1.58 -15.84
N HIS A 104 9.09 2.28 -14.99
CA HIS A 104 7.63 2.20 -14.99
C HIS A 104 7.00 2.68 -16.28
N MET A 105 7.45 3.82 -16.82
CA MET A 105 6.97 4.29 -18.13
C MET A 105 7.21 3.23 -19.23
N LEU A 106 8.36 2.57 -19.23
CA LEU A 106 8.65 1.48 -20.18
C LEU A 106 7.79 0.24 -19.94
N MET A 107 7.50 -0.09 -18.67
CA MET A 107 6.60 -1.18 -18.31
C MET A 107 5.17 -0.89 -18.75
N THR A 108 4.64 0.32 -18.51
CA THR A 108 3.29 0.72 -18.92
C THR A 108 3.11 0.68 -20.45
N ILE A 109 4.13 1.06 -21.22
CA ILE A 109 4.08 0.99 -22.69
C ILE A 109 3.96 -0.46 -23.19
N ASN A 110 4.54 -1.42 -22.47
CA ASN A 110 4.57 -2.83 -22.85
C ASN A 110 3.60 -3.70 -22.03
N ALA A 111 2.78 -3.08 -21.19
CA ALA A 111 1.86 -3.78 -20.31
C ALA A 111 0.83 -4.52 -21.17
N ALA A 112 0.87 -5.85 -21.12
CA ALA A 112 -0.20 -6.66 -21.68
C ALA A 112 -1.46 -6.42 -20.82
N VAL A 113 -2.58 -6.09 -21.47
CA VAL A 113 -3.87 -6.12 -20.81
C VAL A 113 -4.22 -7.59 -20.61
N PRO A 114 -4.31 -8.11 -19.37
CA PRO A 114 -4.71 -9.49 -19.18
C PRO A 114 -6.13 -9.68 -19.68
N ASN A 115 -6.33 -10.80 -20.35
CA ASN A 115 -7.64 -11.23 -20.81
C ASN A 115 -8.18 -12.23 -19.80
N ALA A 116 -9.38 -12.02 -19.26
CA ALA A 116 -10.09 -12.97 -18.39
C ALA A 116 -10.66 -14.17 -19.17
N GLY A 117 -9.94 -14.64 -20.20
CA GLY A 117 -10.32 -15.76 -21.03
C GLY A 117 -10.09 -17.11 -20.34
N PRO A 118 -10.62 -18.20 -20.90
CA PRO A 118 -10.43 -19.56 -20.36
C PRO A 118 -8.95 -20.02 -20.36
N GLU A 119 -8.08 -19.31 -21.06
CA GLU A 119 -6.64 -19.53 -21.07
C GLU A 119 -5.92 -18.81 -19.91
N PHE A 120 -6.60 -17.95 -19.15
CA PHE A 120 -6.05 -17.22 -18.02
C PHE A 120 -6.13 -18.09 -16.76
N MET A 121 -4.97 -18.38 -16.16
CA MET A 121 -4.82 -19.27 -15.01
C MET A 121 -5.40 -20.68 -15.21
N PRO A 122 -4.96 -21.44 -16.23
CA PRO A 122 -5.49 -22.77 -16.48
C PRO A 122 -5.11 -23.69 -15.31
N VAL A 123 -6.02 -24.59 -14.92
CA VAL A 123 -5.77 -25.57 -13.85
C VAL A 123 -4.51 -26.41 -14.13
N SER A 124 -4.25 -26.73 -15.41
CA SER A 124 -3.03 -27.43 -15.84
C SER A 124 -1.74 -26.64 -15.64
N GLY A 125 -1.83 -25.33 -15.42
CA GLY A 125 -0.71 -24.45 -15.08
C GLY A 125 -0.41 -24.38 -13.58
N LEU A 126 -1.27 -24.91 -12.72
CA LEU A 126 -1.03 -24.95 -11.28
C LEU A 126 0.14 -25.88 -10.97
N ARG A 127 1.21 -25.32 -10.36
CA ARG A 127 2.38 -26.10 -9.94
C ARG A 127 2.01 -27.11 -8.85
N PRO A 128 2.72 -28.25 -8.72
CA PRO A 128 2.57 -29.12 -7.55
C PRO A 128 2.79 -28.35 -6.24
N ARG A 129 2.30 -28.89 -5.12
CA ARG A 129 2.70 -28.34 -3.81
C ARG A 129 4.17 -28.64 -3.55
N GLU A 130 4.89 -27.66 -3.03
CA GLU A 130 6.32 -27.74 -2.75
C GLU A 130 6.69 -26.73 -1.66
N GLU A 131 7.78 -26.95 -0.94
CA GLU A 131 8.33 -25.95 -0.03
C GLU A 131 8.88 -24.76 -0.84
N LEU A 132 8.42 -23.55 -0.52
CA LEU A 132 8.81 -22.38 -1.28
C LEU A 132 10.15 -21.82 -0.75
N PRO A 133 11.12 -21.48 -1.62
CA PRO A 133 12.29 -20.74 -1.20
C PRO A 133 11.87 -19.32 -0.80
N LYS A 134 12.36 -18.85 0.36
CA LYS A 134 11.96 -17.59 0.98
C LYS A 134 13.15 -16.73 1.39
N GLY A 135 12.97 -15.41 1.39
CA GLY A 135 13.90 -14.42 1.93
C GLY A 135 13.40 -13.80 3.24
N LEU A 136 14.32 -13.31 4.07
CA LEU A 136 14.02 -12.53 5.29
C LEU A 136 13.99 -11.03 4.95
N LEU A 137 13.02 -10.31 5.51
CA LEU A 137 12.90 -8.86 5.32
C LEU A 137 13.87 -8.08 6.23
N ASP A 138 14.55 -7.05 5.68
CA ASP A 138 15.52 -6.22 6.41
C ASP A 138 14.96 -5.58 7.69
N TYR A 139 13.75 -4.99 7.60
CA TYR A 139 13.12 -4.28 8.72
C TYR A 139 12.06 -5.11 9.46
N ALA A 140 11.82 -6.35 9.03
CA ALA A 140 10.81 -7.25 9.61
C ALA A 140 11.35 -8.69 9.66
N LEU A 141 12.42 -8.89 10.43
CA LEU A 141 13.23 -10.12 10.47
C LEU A 141 12.47 -11.40 10.86
N PHE A 142 11.24 -11.29 11.36
CA PHE A 142 10.38 -12.42 11.70
C PHE A 142 9.45 -12.85 10.55
N LEU A 143 9.40 -12.08 9.46
CA LEU A 143 8.61 -12.37 8.27
C LEU A 143 9.50 -12.90 7.15
N GLN A 144 8.98 -13.92 6.47
CA GLN A 144 9.59 -14.54 5.30
C GLN A 144 8.67 -14.36 4.10
N VAL A 145 9.25 -13.99 2.96
CA VAL A 145 8.52 -13.81 1.69
C VAL A 145 9.05 -14.82 0.67
N PRO A 146 8.19 -15.62 0.03
CA PRO A 146 8.61 -16.49 -1.07
C PRO A 146 9.14 -15.68 -2.26
N TYR A 147 10.17 -16.19 -2.94
CA TYR A 147 10.70 -15.50 -4.12
C TYR A 147 9.73 -15.53 -5.31
N GLY A 148 9.75 -14.48 -6.13
CA GLY A 148 8.86 -14.30 -7.28
C GLY A 148 8.92 -15.44 -8.30
N SER A 149 10.07 -16.11 -8.43
CA SER A 149 10.28 -17.29 -9.28
C SER A 149 9.38 -18.49 -8.92
N SER A 150 8.77 -18.46 -7.74
CA SER A 150 7.88 -19.52 -7.24
C SER A 150 6.40 -19.30 -7.59
N ASP A 151 6.04 -18.21 -8.26
CA ASP A 151 4.65 -17.94 -8.66
C ASP A 151 4.11 -18.98 -9.67
N GLU A 152 2.79 -19.21 -9.71
CA GLU A 152 2.18 -20.32 -10.47
C GLU A 152 2.21 -20.10 -11.98
N PHE A 153 2.05 -18.85 -12.43
CA PHE A 153 1.77 -18.51 -13.84
C PHE A 153 2.81 -17.58 -14.47
N GLU A 154 4.08 -17.76 -14.11
CA GLU A 154 5.23 -16.92 -14.48
C GLU A 154 5.17 -16.24 -15.87
N LEU A 155 5.47 -14.93 -15.88
CA LEU A 155 6.25 -14.28 -16.92
C LEU A 155 7.46 -13.67 -16.22
N SER A 156 8.61 -14.36 -16.26
CA SER A 156 9.82 -13.93 -15.58
C SER A 156 10.31 -12.58 -16.13
N SER A 157 10.40 -11.56 -15.27
CA SER A 157 11.36 -10.48 -15.46
C SER A 157 12.00 -10.12 -14.12
N GLU A 158 13.05 -10.84 -13.74
CA GLU A 158 13.86 -10.48 -12.57
C GLU A 158 14.47 -9.08 -12.73
N THR A 159 13.94 -8.12 -11.96
CA THR A 159 14.50 -7.46 -10.76
C THR A 159 16.01 -7.16 -10.62
N ALA A 160 16.92 -7.65 -11.46
CA ALA A 160 18.36 -7.40 -11.28
C ALA A 160 18.70 -5.89 -11.35
N LEU A 161 17.98 -5.16 -12.22
CA LEU A 161 18.09 -3.71 -12.29
C LEU A 161 17.60 -3.06 -11.00
N GLU A 162 16.45 -3.48 -10.48
CA GLU A 162 15.78 -2.83 -9.36
C GLU A 162 16.50 -3.07 -8.02
N GLN A 163 16.99 -4.29 -7.78
CA GLN A 163 17.88 -4.60 -6.65
C GLN A 163 19.11 -3.70 -6.66
N SER A 164 19.66 -3.41 -7.85
CA SER A 164 20.83 -2.52 -8.00
C SER A 164 20.52 -1.06 -7.69
N LEU A 165 19.25 -0.62 -7.76
CA LEU A 165 18.87 0.77 -7.49
C LEU A 165 19.04 1.14 -6.01
N THR A 166 19.02 0.16 -5.11
CA THR A 166 19.18 0.34 -3.66
C THR A 166 20.58 0.87 -3.29
N PHE A 167 21.58 0.67 -4.16
CA PHE A 167 22.92 1.23 -4.01
C PHE A 167 23.01 2.70 -4.37
N LEU A 168 21.99 3.27 -5.03
CA LEU A 168 21.98 4.69 -5.35
C LEU A 168 21.86 5.52 -4.05
N PRO A 169 22.63 6.61 -3.91
CA PRO A 169 22.57 7.43 -2.73
C PRO A 169 21.17 8.04 -2.55
N GLN A 170 20.74 8.16 -1.30
CA GLN A 170 19.54 8.92 -0.95
C GLN A 170 19.90 10.40 -0.76
N SER A 171 19.31 11.28 -1.58
CA SER A 171 19.37 12.72 -1.36
C SER A 171 18.05 13.22 -0.79
N GLN A 172 18.13 14.27 0.03
CA GLN A 172 16.96 14.91 0.62
C GLN A 172 16.90 16.37 0.21
N HIS A 173 15.74 16.77 -0.29
CA HIS A 173 15.43 18.12 -0.69
C HIS A 173 14.25 18.62 0.14
N LEU A 174 14.49 19.68 0.91
CA LEU A 174 13.52 20.28 1.83
C LEU A 174 12.72 21.43 1.20
N GLU A 175 12.76 21.56 -0.13
CA GLU A 175 12.06 22.63 -0.85
C GLU A 175 10.55 22.48 -0.69
N THR A 176 9.92 23.53 -0.17
CA THR A 176 8.47 23.62 0.02
C THR A 176 7.81 24.29 -1.18
N PHE A 177 6.50 24.13 -1.28
CA PHE A 177 5.69 24.88 -2.24
C PHE A 177 5.57 26.35 -1.81
N GLY A 178 5.63 27.26 -2.78
CA GLY A 178 5.25 28.66 -2.62
C GLY A 178 3.74 28.84 -2.48
N PRO A 179 3.26 30.00 -2.01
CA PRO A 179 1.84 30.25 -1.75
C PRO A 179 0.91 30.03 -2.97
N ASP A 180 1.41 30.29 -4.17
CA ASP A 180 0.65 30.20 -5.43
C ASP A 180 0.92 28.91 -6.20
N GLU A 181 1.79 28.02 -5.70
CA GLU A 181 2.07 26.74 -6.37
C GLU A 181 1.01 25.70 -6.01
N ASN A 182 0.45 25.03 -7.02
CA ASN A 182 -0.50 23.95 -6.84
C ASN A 182 0.23 22.58 -6.77
N PRO A 183 0.22 21.86 -5.62
CA PRO A 183 0.92 20.59 -5.50
C PRO A 183 0.41 19.50 -6.45
N VAL A 184 -0.89 19.50 -6.76
CA VAL A 184 -1.49 18.53 -7.69
C VAL A 184 -1.00 18.78 -9.11
N GLU A 185 -1.04 20.04 -9.55
CA GLU A 185 -0.55 20.43 -10.88
C GLU A 185 0.94 20.10 -11.02
N PHE A 186 1.73 20.41 -9.99
CA PHE A 186 3.16 20.08 -9.96
C PHE A 186 3.41 18.57 -10.16
N VAL A 187 2.70 17.71 -9.42
CA VAL A 187 2.83 16.25 -9.53
C VAL A 187 2.35 15.74 -10.89
N MET A 188 1.20 16.21 -11.36
CA MET A 188 0.60 15.73 -12.62
C MET A 188 1.39 16.17 -13.85
N ASN A 189 2.03 17.32 -13.81
CA ASN A 189 2.96 17.75 -14.87
C ASN A 189 4.15 16.79 -15.03
N GLN A 190 4.48 16.00 -14.01
CA GLN A 190 5.62 15.08 -14.01
C GLN A 190 5.19 13.63 -14.24
N LEU A 191 4.10 13.21 -13.57
CA LEU A 191 3.76 11.79 -13.42
C LEU A 191 2.45 11.38 -14.12
N SER A 192 1.70 12.32 -14.72
CA SER A 192 0.38 12.02 -15.33
C SER A 192 0.39 10.85 -16.32
N SER A 193 1.51 10.61 -17.01
CA SER A 193 1.64 9.51 -17.97
C SER A 193 1.65 8.11 -17.34
N ILE A 194 1.96 8.01 -16.04
CA ILE A 194 2.00 6.74 -15.30
C ILE A 194 1.10 6.77 -14.05
N TYR A 195 0.47 7.90 -13.74
CA TYR A 195 -0.37 8.00 -12.56
C TYR A 195 -1.68 7.23 -12.76
N PRO A 196 -2.12 6.43 -11.79
CA PRO A 196 -3.38 5.70 -11.90
C PRO A 196 -4.57 6.64 -12.13
N PRO A 197 -5.62 6.18 -12.82
CA PRO A 197 -6.86 6.93 -12.92
C PRO A 197 -7.47 7.13 -11.53
N ILE A 198 -8.04 8.31 -11.30
CA ILE A 198 -8.67 8.67 -10.02
C ILE A 198 -10.18 8.74 -10.23
N TYR A 199 -10.91 7.96 -9.45
CA TYR A 199 -12.36 7.80 -9.57
C TYR A 199 -13.17 8.56 -8.50
N GLN A 200 -12.48 9.29 -7.61
CA GLN A 200 -13.11 9.97 -6.48
C GLN A 200 -13.00 11.49 -6.63
N GLU A 201 -14.12 12.18 -6.42
CA GLU A 201 -14.17 13.65 -6.42
C GLU A 201 -14.42 14.19 -5.00
N TRP A 202 -13.63 15.21 -4.65
CA TRP A 202 -13.65 15.88 -3.37
C TRP A 202 -13.83 17.37 -3.60
N PRO A 203 -15.04 17.91 -3.40
CA PRO A 203 -15.32 19.30 -3.75
C PRO A 203 -14.69 20.31 -2.78
N ASP A 204 -14.28 19.85 -1.59
CA ASP A 204 -13.58 20.63 -0.58
C ASP A 204 -12.52 19.74 0.10
N LYS A 205 -11.33 20.30 0.32
CA LYS A 205 -10.11 19.59 0.75
C LYS A 205 -9.54 20.07 2.07
N LEU A 206 -9.92 21.24 2.57
CA LEU A 206 -9.29 21.75 3.78
C LEU A 206 -10.30 21.96 4.91
N SER A 207 -11.59 21.86 4.61
CA SER A 207 -12.59 21.92 5.66
C SER A 207 -12.60 20.71 6.58
N ASP A 208 -13.24 20.96 7.72
CA ASP A 208 -13.57 19.94 8.69
C ASP A 208 -14.55 18.90 8.11
N THR A 209 -15.40 19.27 7.14
CA THR A 209 -16.28 18.32 6.43
C THR A 209 -15.46 17.30 5.63
N ALA A 210 -14.44 17.76 4.92
CA ALA A 210 -13.51 16.88 4.21
C ALA A 210 -12.78 15.95 5.19
N LEU A 211 -12.33 16.49 6.32
CA LEU A 211 -11.69 15.69 7.37
C LEU A 211 -12.62 14.57 7.90
N VAL A 212 -13.89 14.89 8.16
CA VAL A 212 -14.88 13.90 8.60
C VAL A 212 -15.09 12.84 7.52
N ARG A 213 -15.21 13.23 6.24
CA ARG A 213 -15.34 12.27 5.13
C ARG A 213 -14.16 11.31 5.08
N PHE A 214 -12.94 11.82 5.23
CA PHE A 214 -11.71 11.01 5.26
C PHE A 214 -11.69 9.99 6.40
N CYS A 215 -12.17 10.39 7.57
CA CYS A 215 -12.21 9.55 8.75
C CYS A 215 -13.37 8.55 8.79
N LEU A 216 -14.53 8.91 8.22
CA LEU A 216 -15.76 8.13 8.32
C LEU A 216 -16.02 7.23 7.10
N HIS A 217 -15.58 7.68 5.92
CA HIS A 217 -15.86 7.03 4.63
C HIS A 217 -14.60 6.75 3.81
N GLY A 218 -13.49 7.44 4.10
CA GLY A 218 -12.23 7.29 3.39
C GLY A 218 -11.24 6.40 4.14
N LEU A 219 -9.96 6.73 4.01
CA LEU A 219 -8.84 5.93 4.51
C LEU A 219 -8.90 5.62 6.01
N GLY A 220 -9.46 6.53 6.83
CA GLY A 220 -9.53 6.36 8.28
C GLY A 220 -10.69 5.48 8.77
N ALA A 221 -11.63 5.08 7.90
CA ALA A 221 -12.91 4.49 8.30
C ALA A 221 -12.79 3.19 9.12
N HIS A 222 -11.80 2.37 8.80
CA HIS A 222 -11.52 1.11 9.50
C HIS A 222 -10.79 1.29 10.83
N ARG A 223 -10.29 2.49 11.15
CA ARG A 223 -9.54 2.79 12.38
C ARG A 223 -10.34 3.56 13.43
N VAL A 224 -11.65 3.69 13.24
CA VAL A 224 -12.52 4.37 14.19
C VAL A 224 -12.61 3.57 15.49
N GLY A 225 -12.17 4.19 16.59
CA GLY A 225 -12.36 3.73 17.95
C GLY A 225 -13.31 4.63 18.75
N VAL A 226 -13.49 4.29 20.02
CA VAL A 226 -14.24 5.10 20.99
C VAL A 226 -13.44 5.29 22.28
N GLU A 227 -13.54 6.48 22.87
CA GLU A 227 -12.91 6.80 24.15
C GLU A 227 -13.87 7.62 25.01
N ILE A 228 -13.88 7.38 26.33
CA ILE A 228 -14.61 8.20 27.27
C ILE A 228 -13.66 9.26 27.83
N ARG A 229 -13.97 10.53 27.61
CA ARG A 229 -13.21 11.68 28.12
C ARG A 229 -14.14 12.66 28.79
N ASP A 230 -13.80 13.05 30.02
CA ASP A 230 -14.59 13.98 30.83
C ASP A 230 -16.08 13.59 30.90
N GLY A 231 -16.35 12.28 31.03
CA GLY A 231 -17.69 11.71 31.05
C GLY A 231 -18.41 11.67 29.69
N ARG A 232 -17.78 12.10 28.60
CA ARG A 232 -18.34 12.10 27.24
C ARG A 232 -17.72 10.99 26.40
N LYS A 233 -18.56 10.25 25.69
CA LYS A 233 -18.11 9.28 24.69
C LYS A 233 -17.76 10.04 23.40
N LEU A 234 -16.52 9.89 22.94
CA LEU A 234 -16.01 10.47 21.71
C LEU A 234 -15.58 9.36 20.76
N PHE A 235 -15.74 9.58 19.46
CA PHE A 235 -15.07 8.77 18.45
C PHE A 235 -13.62 9.24 18.31
N VAL A 236 -12.70 8.32 18.05
CA VAL A 236 -11.27 8.65 17.96
C VAL A 236 -10.59 7.83 16.88
N ILE A 237 -9.68 8.46 16.14
CA ILE A 237 -8.68 7.77 15.31
C ILE A 237 -7.32 8.07 15.91
N LYS A 238 -6.61 7.03 16.33
CA LYS A 238 -5.34 7.15 17.05
C LYS A 238 -4.17 6.97 16.10
N THR A 239 -3.24 7.92 16.13
CA THR A 239 -1.99 7.87 15.35
C THR A 239 -0.75 8.21 16.18
N ASN A 240 -0.91 8.57 17.46
CA ASN A 240 0.21 8.89 18.35
C ASN A 240 1.18 7.72 18.60
N ALA A 241 0.85 6.50 18.20
CA ALA A 241 1.83 5.41 18.14
C ALA A 241 3.05 5.77 17.27
N LEU A 242 2.87 6.58 16.23
CA LEU A 242 3.95 7.02 15.35
C LEU A 242 4.78 8.19 15.91
N SER A 243 4.28 8.90 16.93
CA SER A 243 4.93 10.14 17.40
C SER A 243 6.23 9.91 18.16
N GLY A 244 6.43 8.70 18.68
CA GLY A 244 7.66 8.29 19.37
C GLY A 244 8.76 7.80 18.42
N LEU A 245 8.47 7.67 17.11
CA LEU A 245 9.40 7.08 16.17
C LEU A 245 10.42 8.10 15.66
N PRO A 246 11.72 7.75 15.60
CA PRO A 246 12.75 8.61 15.04
C PRO A 246 12.50 8.95 13.57
N VAL A 247 12.52 10.25 13.25
CA VAL A 247 12.48 10.77 11.88
C VAL A 247 13.82 11.41 11.51
N ARG A 248 14.09 11.52 10.22
CA ARG A 248 15.31 12.13 9.70
C ARG A 248 15.30 13.63 9.95
N GLU A 249 16.51 14.20 10.03
CA GLU A 249 16.71 15.63 10.22
C GLU A 249 15.97 16.45 9.15
N GLY A 250 15.37 17.57 9.58
CA GLY A 250 14.61 18.44 8.69
C GLY A 250 13.16 18.03 8.44
N PHE A 251 12.70 16.88 8.96
CA PHE A 251 11.30 16.46 8.89
C PHE A 251 10.58 16.55 10.24
N GLU A 252 9.28 16.81 10.18
CA GLU A 252 8.36 16.79 11.31
C GLU A 252 7.98 15.34 11.68
N ARG A 253 7.60 15.12 12.94
CA ARG A 253 7.07 13.83 13.40
C ARG A 253 5.59 13.65 13.03
N TYR A 254 5.24 12.38 12.86
CA TYR A 254 3.86 11.90 12.80
C TYR A 254 3.16 11.96 14.17
N GLY A 255 1.85 11.72 14.17
CA GLY A 255 0.99 11.66 15.35
C GLY A 255 -0.26 12.54 15.23
N GLY A 256 -1.02 12.62 16.31
CA GLY A 256 -2.30 13.32 16.37
C GLY A 256 -3.46 12.34 16.51
N ASP A 257 -3.97 12.19 17.73
CA ASP A 257 -5.22 11.47 17.94
C ASP A 257 -6.36 12.46 17.69
N MET A 258 -7.20 12.17 16.71
CA MET A 258 -8.32 13.03 16.29
C MET A 258 -9.60 12.57 16.96
N TYR A 259 -10.28 13.49 17.65
CA TYR A 259 -11.52 13.22 18.39
C TYR A 259 -12.72 13.88 17.74
N PHE A 260 -13.82 13.13 17.67
CA PHE A 260 -15.11 13.59 17.17
C PHE A 260 -16.20 13.38 18.22
N ASP A 261 -17.21 14.25 18.21
CA ASP A 261 -18.41 14.05 19.01
C ASP A 261 -19.37 13.04 18.36
N LYS A 262 -20.54 12.83 18.99
CA LYS A 262 -21.56 11.89 18.51
C LYS A 262 -22.14 12.24 17.13
N ASP A 263 -22.03 13.50 16.72
CA ASP A 263 -22.51 14.03 15.44
C ASP A 263 -21.34 14.16 14.44
N TRP A 264 -20.21 13.51 14.72
CA TRP A 264 -18.99 13.52 13.92
C TRP A 264 -18.35 14.89 13.74
N LYS A 265 -18.66 15.87 14.60
CA LYS A 265 -17.98 17.16 14.57
C LYS A 265 -16.59 17.03 15.18
N PRO A 266 -15.54 17.57 14.55
CA PRO A 266 -14.23 17.69 15.17
C PRO A 266 -14.28 18.36 16.54
N VAL A 267 -13.66 17.75 17.53
CA VAL A 267 -13.57 18.28 18.90
C VAL A 267 -12.17 18.78 19.20
N MET A 268 -11.17 17.95 18.93
CA MET A 268 -9.76 18.24 19.21
C MET A 268 -8.82 17.26 18.52
N ILE A 269 -7.58 17.69 18.34
CA ILE A 269 -6.44 16.85 18.00
C ILE A 269 -5.46 16.88 19.17
N ILE A 270 -4.96 15.73 19.58
CA ILE A 270 -3.96 15.61 20.63
C ILE A 270 -2.70 15.00 20.05
N ASP A 271 -1.62 15.76 20.02
CA ASP A 271 -0.35 15.34 19.44
C ASP A 271 0.86 15.63 20.36
N ALA A 272 2.05 15.26 19.89
CA ALA A 272 3.33 15.42 20.59
C ALA A 272 3.95 16.83 20.50
N GLY A 273 3.22 17.85 20.02
CA GLY A 273 3.75 19.20 19.79
C GLY A 273 4.74 19.29 18.62
N GLN A 274 5.42 20.44 18.48
CA GLN A 274 6.40 20.67 17.41
C GLN A 274 7.81 20.20 17.78
N GLY A 275 8.62 19.86 16.78
CA GLY A 275 10.08 19.73 16.93
C GLY A 275 10.58 18.30 17.22
N PRO A 276 11.90 18.13 17.44
CA PRO A 276 12.53 16.82 17.60
C PRO A 276 12.13 16.12 18.91
N LEU A 277 12.37 14.81 18.99
CA LEU A 277 12.22 14.06 20.25
C LEU A 277 13.12 14.69 21.31
N ARG A 278 12.53 15.17 22.41
CA ARG A 278 13.29 15.39 23.64
C ARG A 278 13.84 14.03 24.04
N GLN A 279 15.16 13.90 24.07
CA GLN A 279 15.83 12.69 24.56
C GLN A 279 15.54 12.50 26.06
N ASP A 280 15.38 13.62 26.78
CA ASP A 280 15.16 13.63 28.22
C ASP A 280 13.85 14.37 28.55
N GLY A 281 12.87 13.64 29.08
CA GLY A 281 11.65 14.18 29.68
C GLY A 281 10.33 13.76 29.01
N PRO A 282 9.20 13.87 29.74
CA PRO A 282 7.89 13.57 29.19
C PRO A 282 7.59 14.52 28.03
N GLN A 283 7.12 13.96 26.91
CA GLN A 283 6.58 14.80 25.84
C GLN A 283 5.25 15.38 26.31
N GLU A 284 5.21 16.70 26.45
CA GLU A 284 3.98 17.40 26.74
C GLU A 284 3.04 17.28 25.53
N ARG A 285 1.87 16.70 25.76
CA ARG A 285 0.86 16.56 24.70
C ARG A 285 0.20 17.91 24.47
N VAL A 286 0.13 18.33 23.21
CA VAL A 286 -0.58 19.53 22.80
C VAL A 286 -1.99 19.14 22.42
N THR A 287 -2.98 19.83 22.97
CA THR A 287 -4.38 19.71 22.54
C THR A 287 -4.72 20.94 21.72
N THR A 288 -5.14 20.74 20.48
CA THR A 288 -5.56 21.82 19.58
C THR A 288 -7.04 21.63 19.21
N LYS A 289 -7.83 22.70 19.29
CA LYS A 289 -9.27 22.69 19.01
C LYS A 289 -9.60 23.45 17.71
N PRO A 290 -10.76 23.17 17.09
CA PRO A 290 -11.24 23.95 15.95
C PRO A 290 -11.25 25.46 16.23
N GLY A 291 -10.74 26.25 15.27
CA GLY A 291 -10.65 27.71 15.37
C GLY A 291 -9.39 28.25 16.06
N GLU A 292 -8.58 27.39 16.69
CA GLU A 292 -7.28 27.79 17.22
C GLU A 292 -6.24 27.94 16.10
N ALA A 293 -5.24 28.80 16.27
CA ALA A 293 -4.23 29.10 15.24
C ALA A 293 -3.44 27.87 14.75
N GLY A 294 -3.35 26.81 15.56
CA GLY A 294 -2.68 25.56 15.20
C GLY A 294 -3.55 24.53 14.48
N TRP A 295 -4.85 24.79 14.28
CA TRP A 295 -5.83 23.79 13.84
C TRP A 295 -5.49 23.18 12.47
N GLU A 296 -5.20 24.00 11.47
CA GLU A 296 -4.89 23.53 10.11
C GLU A 296 -3.62 22.67 10.07
N ARG A 297 -2.60 23.07 10.84
CA ARG A 297 -1.37 22.27 11.00
C ARG A 297 -1.65 20.93 11.69
N ALA A 298 -2.45 20.94 12.75
CA ALA A 298 -2.83 19.71 13.45
C ALA A 298 -3.61 18.75 12.53
N LYS A 299 -4.55 19.28 11.72
CA LYS A 299 -5.28 18.49 10.71
C LYS A 299 -4.35 17.89 9.66
N PHE A 300 -3.42 18.67 9.11
CA PHE A 300 -2.46 18.19 8.12
C PHE A 300 -1.57 17.07 8.69
N ARG A 301 -1.02 17.28 9.89
CA ARG A 301 -0.23 16.26 10.59
C ARG A 301 -1.04 14.99 10.83
N PHE A 302 -2.27 15.11 11.35
CA PHE A 302 -3.14 13.95 11.60
C PHE A 302 -3.43 13.18 10.31
N ARG A 303 -3.89 13.85 9.24
CA ARG A 303 -4.17 13.20 7.93
C ARG A 303 -2.94 12.49 7.38
N SER A 304 -1.79 13.14 7.42
CA SER A 304 -0.50 12.57 7.00
C SER A 304 -0.08 11.37 7.85
N SER A 305 -0.44 11.37 9.13
CA SER A 305 -0.15 10.27 10.06
C SER A 305 -1.09 9.09 9.85
N VAL A 306 -2.38 9.31 9.57
CA VAL A 306 -3.30 8.25 9.14
C VAL A 306 -2.83 7.66 7.81
N PHE A 307 -2.49 8.52 6.85
CA PHE A 307 -1.99 8.09 5.54
C PHE A 307 -0.74 7.21 5.67
N THR A 308 0.22 7.63 6.50
CA THR A 308 1.43 6.84 6.79
C THR A 308 1.11 5.55 7.53
N LEU A 309 0.28 5.61 8.59
CA LEU A 309 -0.07 4.45 9.40
C LEU A 309 -0.78 3.38 8.56
N VAL A 310 -1.79 3.78 7.80
CA VAL A 310 -2.58 2.85 6.98
C VAL A 310 -1.73 2.24 5.87
N THR A 311 -0.92 3.04 5.16
CA THR A 311 -0.04 2.51 4.11
C THR A 311 0.98 1.51 4.68
N LEU A 312 1.60 1.82 5.82
CA LEU A 312 2.68 0.99 6.36
C LEU A 312 2.17 -0.22 7.15
N VAL A 313 1.16 -0.02 8.00
CA VAL A 313 0.68 -1.04 8.94
C VAL A 313 -0.49 -1.82 8.35
N ASP A 314 -1.57 -1.15 7.99
CA ASP A 314 -2.80 -1.85 7.55
C ASP A 314 -2.68 -2.40 6.12
N HIS A 315 -1.96 -1.71 5.23
CA HIS A 315 -1.80 -2.16 3.84
C HIS A 315 -0.57 -3.06 3.69
N LEU A 316 0.62 -2.54 3.93
CA LEU A 316 1.85 -3.29 3.69
C LEU A 316 2.05 -4.42 4.71
N TYR A 317 2.08 -4.12 6.01
CA TYR A 317 2.34 -5.15 7.01
C TYR A 317 1.19 -6.18 7.11
N ASP A 318 -0.04 -5.72 7.33
CA ASP A 318 -1.18 -6.62 7.58
C ASP A 318 -1.55 -7.39 6.29
N ILE A 319 -1.98 -6.69 5.25
CA ILE A 319 -2.56 -7.35 4.09
C ILE A 319 -1.50 -8.05 3.24
N HIS A 320 -0.43 -7.35 2.85
CA HIS A 320 0.60 -7.95 1.99
C HIS A 320 1.43 -8.99 2.74
N LEU A 321 2.09 -8.61 3.84
CA LEU A 321 3.09 -9.48 4.47
C LEU A 321 2.51 -10.51 5.44
N GLN A 322 1.38 -10.22 6.09
CA GLN A 322 0.81 -11.11 7.11
C GLN A 322 -0.35 -11.94 6.58
N LYS A 323 -1.42 -11.37 6.04
CA LYS A 323 -2.60 -12.14 5.63
C LYS A 323 -2.36 -12.88 4.30
N SER A 324 -2.04 -12.15 3.24
CA SER A 324 -1.95 -12.72 1.89
C SER A 324 -0.70 -13.59 1.71
N ASN A 325 0.48 -13.10 2.12
CA ASN A 325 1.74 -13.83 2.05
C ASN A 325 1.72 -15.15 2.83
N LEU A 326 1.23 -15.15 4.08
CA LEU A 326 1.16 -16.37 4.88
C LEU A 326 0.15 -17.36 4.29
N PHE A 327 -1.01 -16.88 3.84
CA PHE A 327 -2.01 -17.76 3.24
C PHE A 327 -1.52 -18.38 1.92
N VAL A 328 -0.98 -17.59 0.99
CA VAL A 328 -0.48 -18.13 -0.28
C VAL A 328 0.67 -19.11 -0.05
N THR A 329 1.55 -18.84 0.92
CA THR A 329 2.61 -19.76 1.32
C THR A 329 2.02 -21.07 1.84
N ALA A 330 1.15 -21.02 2.85
CA ALA A 330 0.54 -22.22 3.42
C ALA A 330 -0.23 -23.04 2.37
N MET A 331 -1.00 -22.38 1.51
CA MET A 331 -1.74 -23.01 0.41
C MET A 331 -0.79 -23.70 -0.58
N ARG A 332 0.27 -23.03 -1.02
CA ARG A 332 1.23 -23.57 -1.99
C ARG A 332 2.07 -24.71 -1.44
N GLU A 333 2.36 -24.72 -0.14
CA GLU A 333 3.18 -25.75 0.51
C GLU A 333 2.38 -27.00 0.90
N HIS A 334 1.08 -26.85 1.21
CA HIS A 334 0.28 -27.93 1.79
C HIS A 334 -0.86 -28.45 0.91
N MET A 335 -1.35 -27.69 -0.06
CA MET A 335 -2.54 -28.03 -0.82
C MET A 335 -2.18 -28.44 -2.25
N SER A 336 -2.62 -29.60 -2.70
CA SER A 336 -2.38 -30.13 -4.05
C SER A 336 -3.00 -29.23 -5.14
N SER A 337 -2.41 -29.21 -6.34
CA SER A 337 -2.89 -28.41 -7.48
C SER A 337 -4.33 -28.73 -7.88
N ASP A 338 -4.75 -29.98 -7.67
CA ASP A 338 -6.10 -30.43 -7.98
C ASP A 338 -7.12 -30.22 -6.86
N HIS A 339 -6.69 -29.72 -5.71
CA HIS A 339 -7.57 -29.51 -4.57
C HIS A 339 -8.65 -28.44 -4.87
N PRO A 340 -9.94 -28.69 -4.57
CA PRO A 340 -11.01 -27.76 -4.89
C PRO A 340 -10.81 -26.36 -4.31
N VAL A 341 -10.34 -26.26 -3.06
CA VAL A 341 -10.07 -24.97 -2.41
C VAL A 341 -8.90 -24.23 -3.05
N ARG A 342 -7.84 -24.91 -3.51
CA ARG A 342 -6.70 -24.24 -4.16
C ARG A 342 -7.16 -23.59 -5.46
N ARG A 343 -7.87 -24.34 -6.30
CA ARG A 343 -8.44 -23.84 -7.56
C ARG A 343 -9.37 -22.64 -7.33
N PHE A 344 -10.15 -22.66 -6.25
CA PHE A 344 -11.06 -21.57 -5.89
C PHE A 344 -10.33 -20.31 -5.42
N MET A 345 -9.26 -20.48 -4.63
CA MET A 345 -8.55 -19.37 -4.00
C MET A 345 -7.45 -18.79 -4.90
N THR A 346 -6.95 -19.53 -5.89
CA THR A 346 -5.91 -19.06 -6.83
C THR A 346 -6.22 -17.70 -7.45
N PRO A 347 -7.43 -17.42 -8.00
CA PRO A 347 -7.74 -16.10 -8.55
C PRO A 347 -7.56 -14.95 -7.53
N PHE A 348 -7.83 -15.21 -6.26
CA PHE A 348 -7.69 -14.23 -5.18
C PHE A 348 -6.24 -14.07 -4.68
N MET A 349 -5.35 -15.01 -5.02
CA MET A 349 -3.93 -15.01 -4.68
C MET A 349 -3.02 -14.76 -5.87
N TYR A 350 -3.61 -14.39 -7.02
CA TYR A 350 -2.88 -14.18 -8.26
C TYR A 350 -1.80 -13.12 -8.05
N ARG A 351 -0.54 -13.48 -8.36
CA ARG A 351 0.65 -12.64 -8.22
C ARG A 351 0.95 -12.12 -6.81
N THR A 352 0.31 -12.67 -5.77
CA THR A 352 0.64 -12.31 -4.38
C THR A 352 2.10 -12.58 -4.06
N ILE A 353 2.67 -13.68 -4.56
CA ILE A 353 4.10 -13.99 -4.35
C ILE A 353 4.97 -12.95 -5.08
N THR A 354 4.74 -12.73 -6.38
CA THR A 354 5.53 -11.76 -7.16
C THR A 354 5.47 -10.35 -6.58
N VAL A 355 4.30 -9.84 -6.21
CA VAL A 355 4.17 -8.47 -5.68
C VAL A 355 4.85 -8.31 -4.31
N ASN A 356 4.77 -9.33 -3.46
CA ASN A 356 5.41 -9.30 -2.14
C ASN A 356 6.94 -9.43 -2.25
N ASP A 357 7.44 -10.25 -3.17
CA ASP A 357 8.88 -10.34 -3.49
C ASP A 357 9.42 -9.02 -4.06
N ASN A 358 8.65 -8.38 -4.95
CA ASN A 358 8.95 -7.04 -5.44
C ASN A 358 8.96 -6.01 -4.29
N ALA A 359 7.99 -6.06 -3.37
CA ALA A 359 7.97 -5.21 -2.20
C ALA A 359 9.18 -5.47 -1.29
N PHE A 360 9.62 -6.73 -1.13
CA PHE A 360 10.83 -7.08 -0.40
C PHE A 360 12.06 -6.37 -1.00
N HIS A 361 12.26 -6.47 -2.31
CA HIS A 361 13.45 -5.94 -2.97
C HIS A 361 13.44 -4.42 -3.22
N ASN A 362 12.27 -3.83 -3.45
CA ASN A 362 12.19 -2.44 -3.91
C ASN A 362 11.54 -1.50 -2.92
N LEU A 363 10.64 -2.00 -2.07
CA LEU A 363 9.92 -1.17 -1.12
C LEU A 363 10.60 -1.21 0.25
N LEU A 364 10.83 -2.42 0.77
CA LEU A 364 11.21 -2.69 2.15
C LEU A 364 12.71 -2.89 2.39
N THR A 365 13.54 -2.94 1.37
CA THR A 365 14.99 -2.99 1.60
C THR A 365 15.55 -1.61 1.95
N LYS A 366 16.72 -1.59 2.59
CA LYS A 366 17.44 -0.36 2.88
C LYS A 366 17.65 0.48 1.62
N ASN A 367 17.38 1.78 1.71
CA ASN A 367 17.41 2.73 0.58
C ASN A 367 16.43 2.39 -0.56
N GLY A 368 15.48 1.48 -0.36
CA GLY A 368 14.35 1.27 -1.25
C GLY A 368 13.36 2.43 -1.22
N MET A 369 12.24 2.27 -1.93
CA MET A 369 11.24 3.32 -2.11
C MET A 369 10.57 3.73 -0.79
N ALA A 370 10.19 2.81 0.10
CA ALA A 370 9.52 3.19 1.34
C ALA A 370 10.43 4.01 2.27
N PRO A 371 11.67 3.58 2.58
CA PRO A 371 12.62 4.42 3.30
C PRO A 371 12.85 5.78 2.64
N ARG A 372 12.76 5.90 1.31
CA ARG A 372 12.83 7.20 0.62
C ARG A 372 11.58 8.05 0.82
N CYS A 373 10.39 7.48 0.74
CA CYS A 373 9.12 8.20 0.87
C CYS A 373 8.83 8.67 2.29
N PHE A 374 8.99 7.81 3.30
CA PHE A 374 8.65 8.13 4.69
C PHE A 374 9.70 9.02 5.34
N ALA A 375 9.32 9.78 6.37
CA ALA A 375 10.20 10.65 7.15
C ALA A 375 11.13 9.86 8.11
N PHE A 376 10.83 8.59 8.38
CA PHE A 376 11.56 7.79 9.37
C PHE A 376 13.07 7.67 9.09
N THR A 377 13.88 7.60 10.14
CA THR A 377 15.25 7.05 10.00
C THR A 377 15.17 5.55 9.74
N ASP A 378 16.28 4.90 9.38
CA ASP A 378 16.34 3.43 9.28
C ASP A 378 15.81 2.75 10.56
N ASN A 379 16.23 3.25 11.72
CA ASN A 379 15.77 2.74 13.01
C ASN A 379 14.27 3.03 13.23
N GLY A 380 13.80 4.22 12.88
CA GLY A 380 12.38 4.57 12.99
C GLY A 380 11.48 3.70 12.11
N PHE A 381 11.94 3.36 10.91
CA PHE A 381 11.21 2.51 9.96
C PHE A 381 11.16 1.07 10.45
N GLY A 382 12.29 0.54 10.95
CA GLY A 382 12.34 -0.78 11.61
C GLY A 382 11.43 -0.87 12.84
N LEU A 383 11.43 0.16 13.69
CA LEU A 383 10.55 0.23 14.85
C LEU A 383 9.07 0.31 14.45
N ALA A 384 8.75 1.03 13.37
CA ALA A 384 7.38 1.12 12.86
C ALA A 384 6.84 -0.26 12.44
N LEU A 385 7.64 -1.01 11.67
CA LEU A 385 7.27 -2.36 11.22
C LEU A 385 7.23 -3.36 12.38
N ALA A 386 8.18 -3.29 13.31
CA ALA A 386 8.17 -4.11 14.52
C ALA A 386 6.95 -3.84 15.43
N ALA A 387 6.43 -2.61 15.41
CA ALA A 387 5.20 -2.25 16.10
C ALA A 387 3.92 -2.68 15.35
N GLY A 388 4.01 -2.99 14.04
CA GLY A 388 2.90 -3.40 13.19
C GLY A 388 1.86 -4.30 13.89
N PRO A 389 2.25 -5.46 14.47
CA PRO A 389 1.29 -6.37 15.09
C PRO A 389 0.53 -5.79 16.29
N SER A 390 1.07 -4.80 17.02
CA SER A 390 0.35 -4.14 18.13
C SER A 390 -0.47 -2.94 17.70
N LEU A 391 -0.33 -2.52 16.44
CA LEU A 391 -1.02 -1.38 15.85
C LEU A 391 -2.16 -1.81 14.92
N LEU A 392 -2.43 -3.10 14.73
CA LEU A 392 -3.57 -3.55 13.94
C LEU A 392 -4.91 -3.20 14.59
N MET A 393 -5.92 -2.99 13.76
CA MET A 393 -7.32 -2.81 14.16
C MET A 393 -8.21 -3.74 13.32
N ASP A 394 -8.01 -5.03 13.53
CA ASP A 394 -8.61 -6.09 12.72
C ASP A 394 -9.37 -7.14 13.53
N GLY A 395 -9.40 -6.99 14.85
CA GLY A 395 -9.96 -7.92 15.81
C GLY A 395 -8.89 -8.62 16.66
N THR A 396 -7.64 -8.66 16.20
CA THR A 396 -6.52 -9.24 16.98
C THR A 396 -6.16 -8.39 18.20
N GLU A 397 -6.46 -7.09 18.16
CA GLU A 397 -6.25 -6.18 19.28
C GLU A 397 -7.31 -6.29 20.39
N VAL A 398 -8.38 -7.06 20.16
CA VAL A 398 -9.47 -7.21 21.12
C VAL A 398 -8.98 -8.03 22.33
N PRO A 399 -9.06 -7.49 23.57
CA PRO A 399 -8.64 -8.21 24.76
C PRO A 399 -9.44 -9.49 25.03
N VAL A 400 -8.80 -10.48 25.67
CA VAL A 400 -9.42 -11.77 26.02
C VAL A 400 -10.66 -11.61 26.90
N ASP A 401 -10.64 -10.70 27.88
CA ASP A 401 -11.78 -10.40 28.76
C ASP A 401 -12.96 -9.75 28.02
N ALA A 402 -12.71 -9.21 26.82
CA ALA A 402 -13.72 -8.69 25.91
C ALA A 402 -14.16 -9.71 24.84
N GLY A 403 -13.67 -10.94 24.91
CA GLY A 403 -13.99 -12.03 23.98
C GLY A 403 -13.05 -12.12 22.77
N GLY A 404 -11.87 -11.51 22.83
CA GLY A 404 -10.86 -11.59 21.77
C GLY A 404 -9.79 -12.68 21.97
N PRO A 405 -8.88 -12.86 20.99
CA PRO A 405 -8.83 -12.11 19.73
C PRO A 405 -10.00 -12.52 18.82
N ILE A 406 -10.56 -11.57 18.07
CA ILE A 406 -11.66 -11.84 17.15
C ILE A 406 -11.07 -12.05 15.76
N LEU A 407 -11.17 -13.28 15.25
CA LEU A 407 -10.49 -13.67 14.00
C LEU A 407 -11.29 -13.35 12.73
N PHE A 408 -12.60 -13.15 12.85
CA PHE A 408 -13.49 -13.05 11.70
C PHE A 408 -14.26 -11.74 11.68
N ARG A 409 -14.40 -11.18 10.48
CA ARG A 409 -14.97 -9.86 10.28
C ARG A 409 -16.40 -9.73 10.77
N SER A 410 -17.23 -10.76 10.62
CA SER A 410 -18.62 -10.74 11.11
C SER A 410 -18.68 -10.42 12.60
N ASP A 411 -17.83 -11.11 13.37
CA ASP A 411 -17.85 -11.06 14.82
C ASP A 411 -17.19 -9.77 15.31
N TYR A 412 -16.18 -9.28 14.57
CA TYR A 412 -15.52 -8.01 14.86
C TYR A 412 -16.45 -6.82 14.60
N VAL A 413 -17.22 -6.83 13.51
CA VAL A 413 -18.24 -5.80 13.27
C VAL A 413 -19.30 -5.79 14.38
N ASP A 414 -19.76 -6.96 14.81
CA ASP A 414 -20.71 -7.05 15.93
C ASP A 414 -20.11 -6.53 17.24
N TYR A 415 -18.81 -6.79 17.48
CA TYR A 415 -18.08 -6.21 18.61
C TYR A 415 -18.02 -4.69 18.55
N LEU A 416 -17.63 -4.12 17.41
CA LEU A 416 -17.57 -2.67 17.19
C LEU A 416 -18.96 -2.03 17.37
N LYS A 417 -20.01 -2.67 16.87
CA LYS A 417 -21.40 -2.22 17.06
C LYS A 417 -21.78 -2.17 18.53
N ARG A 418 -21.41 -3.16 19.35
CA ARG A 418 -21.62 -3.14 20.81
C ARG A 418 -20.84 -2.03 21.50
N LYS A 419 -19.67 -1.66 20.97
CA LYS A 419 -18.92 -0.45 21.40
C LYS A 419 -19.55 0.85 20.89
N GLY A 420 -20.62 0.77 20.09
CA GLY A 420 -21.34 1.90 19.50
C GLY A 420 -20.64 2.51 18.28
N ILE A 421 -19.85 1.70 17.57
CA ILE A 421 -19.26 2.02 16.27
C ILE A 421 -20.11 1.29 15.23
N ASP A 422 -21.09 1.98 14.63
CA ASP A 422 -22.04 1.44 13.65
C ASP A 422 -22.07 2.32 12.39
N THR A 423 -20.87 2.56 11.83
CA THR A 423 -20.66 3.46 10.68
C THR A 423 -21.15 2.82 9.38
N VAL A 424 -21.31 3.63 8.32
CA VAL A 424 -21.66 3.14 6.99
C VAL A 424 -20.62 2.15 6.47
N TYR A 425 -19.34 2.44 6.69
CA TYR A 425 -18.23 1.55 6.34
C TYR A 425 -18.39 0.15 6.95
N TRP A 426 -18.58 0.05 8.27
CA TRP A 426 -18.70 -1.26 8.92
C TRP A 426 -19.97 -2.03 8.53
N LYS A 427 -21.05 -1.32 8.17
CA LYS A 427 -22.26 -1.94 7.59
C LYS A 427 -21.97 -2.56 6.22
N GLN A 428 -21.26 -1.84 5.36
CA GLN A 428 -20.86 -2.33 4.04
C GLN A 428 -19.89 -3.52 4.14
N VAL A 429 -18.91 -3.43 5.04
CA VAL A 429 -17.98 -4.53 5.34
C VAL A 429 -18.73 -5.78 5.78
N SER A 430 -19.70 -5.66 6.69
CA SER A 430 -20.54 -6.78 7.12
C SER A 430 -21.31 -7.40 5.95
N GLN A 431 -21.96 -6.57 5.12
CA GLN A 431 -22.72 -7.03 3.97
C GLN A 431 -21.86 -7.75 2.94
N LEU A 432 -20.67 -7.21 2.64
CA LEU A 432 -19.73 -7.79 1.70
C LEU A 432 -19.13 -9.10 2.22
N PHE A 433 -18.76 -9.15 3.49
CA PHE A 433 -18.28 -10.39 4.12
C PHE A 433 -19.33 -11.51 4.04
N GLN A 434 -20.62 -11.20 4.26
CA GLN A 434 -21.71 -12.17 4.10
C GLN A 434 -21.92 -12.61 2.64
N LEU A 435 -21.53 -11.80 1.65
CA LEU A 435 -21.50 -12.23 0.25
C LEU A 435 -20.37 -13.23 0.01
N TYR A 436 -19.15 -12.94 0.49
CA TYR A 436 -18.02 -13.86 0.38
C TYR A 436 -18.28 -15.19 1.09
N LEU A 437 -18.82 -15.17 2.31
CA LEU A 437 -19.15 -16.39 3.03
C LEU A 437 -20.17 -17.25 2.27
N ARG A 438 -21.22 -16.64 1.70
CA ARG A 438 -22.19 -17.36 0.87
C ARG A 438 -21.56 -17.95 -0.38
N PHE A 439 -20.65 -17.22 -1.02
CA PHE A 439 -19.94 -17.71 -2.20
C PHE A 439 -19.05 -18.90 -1.89
N VAL A 440 -18.26 -18.83 -0.80
CA VAL A 440 -17.44 -19.94 -0.30
C VAL A 440 -18.31 -21.16 -0.02
N LEU A 441 -19.40 -21.00 0.74
CA LEU A 441 -20.28 -22.10 1.10
C LEU A 441 -20.89 -22.77 -0.14
N ALA A 442 -21.40 -21.99 -1.09
CA ALA A 442 -21.96 -22.52 -2.34
C ALA A 442 -20.91 -23.27 -3.17
N TYR A 443 -19.66 -22.78 -3.21
CA TYR A 443 -18.58 -23.49 -3.89
C TYR A 443 -18.23 -24.81 -3.20
N LEU A 444 -18.11 -24.81 -1.87
CA LEU A 444 -17.79 -26.03 -1.11
C LEU A 444 -18.87 -27.11 -1.30
N GLU A 445 -20.15 -26.74 -1.36
CA GLU A 445 -21.26 -27.66 -1.60
C GLU A 445 -21.17 -28.39 -2.96
N CYS A 446 -20.48 -27.81 -3.96
CA CYS A 446 -20.25 -28.47 -5.25
C CYS A 446 -19.25 -29.63 -5.18
N TYR A 447 -18.33 -29.62 -4.22
CA TYR A 447 -17.20 -30.56 -4.16
C TYR A 447 -17.25 -31.49 -2.94
N TYR A 448 -17.92 -31.08 -1.86
CA TYR A 448 -18.02 -31.83 -0.61
C TYR A 448 -19.49 -32.16 -0.31
N PRO A 449 -19.96 -33.36 -0.68
CA PRO A 449 -21.36 -33.76 -0.46
C PRO A 449 -21.79 -33.75 1.01
N LYS A 450 -20.84 -33.91 1.94
CA LYS A 450 -21.07 -33.81 3.38
C LYS A 450 -20.07 -32.81 3.97
N LYS A 451 -20.56 -32.00 4.92
CA LYS A 451 -19.70 -31.09 5.71
C LYS A 451 -18.55 -31.81 6.41
N GLU A 452 -18.78 -33.04 6.85
CA GLU A 452 -17.78 -33.93 7.46
C GLU A 452 -16.55 -34.12 6.56
N ASP A 453 -16.77 -34.22 5.24
CA ASP A 453 -15.70 -34.48 4.27
C ASP A 453 -14.73 -33.29 4.22
N PHE A 454 -15.26 -32.06 4.20
CA PHE A 454 -14.42 -30.85 4.25
C PHE A 454 -13.87 -30.56 5.64
N ALA A 455 -14.67 -30.77 6.69
CA ALA A 455 -14.23 -30.57 8.07
C ALA A 455 -13.05 -31.49 8.42
N ASN A 456 -12.96 -32.68 7.83
CA ASN A 456 -11.87 -33.63 8.04
C ASN A 456 -10.81 -33.61 6.93
N ASP A 457 -10.86 -32.62 6.02
CA ASP A 457 -9.89 -32.49 4.94
C ASP A 457 -8.47 -32.28 5.50
N PRO A 458 -7.54 -33.22 5.26
CA PRO A 458 -6.19 -33.15 5.82
C PRO A 458 -5.35 -32.02 5.22
N GLU A 459 -5.58 -31.64 3.96
CA GLU A 459 -4.84 -30.56 3.32
C GLU A 459 -5.31 -29.20 3.84
N MET A 460 -6.62 -29.02 3.99
CA MET A 460 -7.17 -27.82 4.62
C MET A 460 -6.67 -27.65 6.06
N LEU A 461 -6.65 -28.73 6.85
CA LEU A 461 -6.11 -28.70 8.22
C LEU A 461 -4.62 -28.32 8.24
N ALA A 462 -3.82 -28.82 7.29
CA ALA A 462 -2.41 -28.47 7.17
C ALA A 462 -2.21 -26.99 6.83
N VAL A 463 -2.98 -26.44 5.89
CA VAL A 463 -2.98 -25.00 5.55
C VAL A 463 -3.28 -24.15 6.78
N ILE A 464 -4.35 -24.47 7.53
CA ILE A 464 -4.73 -23.72 8.73
C ILE A 464 -3.63 -23.77 9.78
N ARG A 465 -3.08 -24.94 10.06
CA ARG A 465 -2.00 -25.08 11.03
C ARG A 465 -0.78 -24.26 10.64
N GLN A 466 -0.37 -24.31 9.37
CA GLN A 466 0.77 -23.56 8.88
C GLN A 466 0.53 -22.05 8.96
N TYR A 467 -0.63 -21.57 8.48
CA TYR A 467 -0.98 -20.15 8.53
C TYR A 467 -0.92 -19.59 9.95
N PHE A 468 -1.59 -20.25 10.91
CA PHE A 468 -1.61 -19.78 12.29
C PHE A 468 -0.26 -19.94 12.99
N TYR A 469 0.50 -20.99 12.69
CA TYR A 469 1.88 -21.13 13.19
C TYR A 469 2.76 -19.95 12.72
N GLN A 470 2.69 -19.59 11.44
CA GLN A 470 3.42 -18.45 10.91
C GLN A 470 2.92 -17.13 11.51
N LEU A 471 1.61 -16.97 11.71
CA LEU A 471 1.01 -15.79 12.31
C LEU A 471 1.49 -15.59 13.77
N GLU A 472 1.50 -16.65 14.58
CA GLU A 472 2.03 -16.64 15.95
C GLU A 472 3.54 -16.32 15.97
N THR A 473 4.29 -16.86 15.00
CA THR A 473 5.74 -16.63 14.92
C THR A 473 6.06 -15.19 14.52
N ALA A 474 5.29 -14.62 13.59
CA ALA A 474 5.47 -13.24 13.14
C ALA A 474 4.95 -12.21 14.15
N GLY A 475 3.94 -12.56 14.93
CA GLY A 475 3.32 -11.67 15.91
C GLY A 475 2.92 -12.43 17.17
N PRO A 476 3.85 -12.72 18.10
CA PRO A 476 3.54 -13.53 19.28
C PRO A 476 2.50 -12.87 20.21
N ASN A 477 2.29 -11.55 20.09
CA ASN A 477 1.25 -10.82 20.82
C ASN A 477 -0.07 -10.69 20.04
N THR A 478 -0.11 -11.08 18.76
CA THR A 478 -1.30 -10.95 17.88
C THR A 478 -2.38 -11.97 18.25
N LEU A 479 -1.99 -13.14 18.73
CA LEU A 479 -2.91 -14.17 19.21
C LEU A 479 -2.70 -14.33 20.71
N SER A 480 -3.47 -13.60 21.50
CA SER A 480 -3.39 -13.66 22.97
C SER A 480 -3.74 -15.04 23.56
N GLN A 481 -4.21 -15.97 22.73
CA GLN A 481 -4.39 -17.39 23.06
C GLN A 481 -3.91 -18.25 21.88
N LYS A 482 -3.20 -19.35 22.19
CA LYS A 482 -2.89 -20.38 21.19
C LYS A 482 -4.20 -20.98 20.68
N VAL A 483 -4.40 -20.93 19.36
CA VAL A 483 -5.58 -21.55 18.75
C VAL A 483 -5.31 -23.06 18.67
N ASP A 484 -5.97 -23.86 19.51
CA ASP A 484 -5.80 -25.32 19.51
C ASP A 484 -6.61 -25.97 18.38
N PHE A 485 -5.92 -26.38 17.31
CA PHE A 485 -6.48 -27.11 16.17
C PHE A 485 -6.34 -28.64 16.30
N THR A 486 -6.08 -29.19 17.49
CA THR A 486 -5.71 -30.60 17.69
C THR A 486 -6.79 -31.50 18.30
N THR A 487 -7.96 -30.99 18.71
CA THR A 487 -8.96 -31.82 19.42
C THR A 487 -9.93 -32.58 18.49
N PRO A 488 -10.17 -33.91 18.68
CA PRO A 488 -11.11 -34.70 17.85
C PRO A 488 -12.58 -34.31 18.04
N THR A 489 -13.41 -34.48 17.01
CA THR A 489 -14.74 -33.85 16.90
C THR A 489 -15.93 -34.79 17.14
N SER A 490 -16.81 -34.44 18.08
CA SER A 490 -18.22 -34.86 18.08
C SER A 490 -18.97 -34.16 16.92
N SER A 491 -20.21 -34.55 16.62
CA SER A 491 -21.00 -33.91 15.53
C SER A 491 -21.14 -32.39 15.67
N ALA A 492 -21.30 -31.86 16.88
CA ALA A 492 -21.30 -30.41 17.14
C ALA A 492 -20.00 -29.73 16.72
N ARG A 493 -18.85 -30.42 16.88
CA ARG A 493 -17.54 -29.90 16.51
C ARG A 493 -17.28 -29.96 14.99
N ILE A 494 -18.01 -30.79 14.24
CA ILE A 494 -17.90 -30.84 12.77
C ILE A 494 -18.52 -29.63 12.12
N ASP A 495 -19.73 -29.24 12.53
CA ASP A 495 -20.39 -28.02 12.04
C ASP A 495 -19.56 -26.76 12.38
N GLU A 496 -18.99 -26.70 13.60
CA GLU A 496 -18.10 -25.63 14.02
C GLU A 496 -16.83 -25.56 13.16
N LYS A 497 -16.16 -26.70 12.93
CA LYS A 497 -14.93 -26.76 12.13
C LYS A 497 -15.18 -26.43 10.65
N TYR A 498 -16.26 -26.97 10.07
CA TYR A 498 -16.71 -26.63 8.72
C TYR A 498 -16.94 -25.12 8.59
N ARG A 499 -17.69 -24.54 9.53
CA ARG A 499 -17.99 -23.10 9.54
C ARG A 499 -16.73 -22.27 9.71
N PHE A 500 -15.81 -22.67 10.60
CA PHE A 500 -14.54 -22.00 10.79
C PHE A 500 -13.72 -21.95 9.50
N TYR A 501 -13.59 -23.07 8.77
CA TYR A 501 -12.87 -23.09 7.48
C TYR A 501 -13.55 -22.21 6.44
N ALA A 502 -14.89 -22.25 6.33
CA ALA A 502 -15.61 -21.39 5.40
C ALA A 502 -15.43 -19.89 5.73
N MET A 503 -15.50 -19.53 7.01
CA MET A 503 -15.27 -18.15 7.47
C MET A 503 -13.82 -17.72 7.24
N PHE A 504 -12.85 -18.61 7.43
CA PHE A 504 -11.44 -18.33 7.15
C PHE A 504 -11.19 -18.03 5.68
N LEU A 505 -11.73 -18.83 4.75
CA LEU A 505 -11.60 -18.56 3.32
C LEU A 505 -12.27 -17.24 2.94
N ALA A 506 -13.45 -16.95 3.50
CA ALA A 506 -14.14 -15.68 3.26
C ALA A 506 -13.36 -14.47 3.82
N GLU A 507 -12.69 -14.62 4.97
CA GLU A 507 -11.84 -13.59 5.57
C GLU A 507 -10.64 -13.30 4.67
N ILE A 508 -9.97 -14.34 4.16
CA ILE A 508 -8.87 -14.20 3.23
C ILE A 508 -9.32 -13.50 1.94
N MET A 509 -10.45 -13.92 1.35
CA MET A 509 -11.04 -13.24 0.19
C MET A 509 -11.32 -11.76 0.46
N PHE A 510 -11.86 -11.43 1.63
CA PHE A 510 -12.10 -10.05 2.02
C PHE A 510 -10.80 -9.24 2.05
N TRP A 511 -9.76 -9.75 2.71
CA TRP A 511 -8.50 -9.03 2.85
C TRP A 511 -7.80 -8.73 1.53
N VAL A 512 -7.71 -9.71 0.64
CA VAL A 512 -7.01 -9.55 -0.65
C VAL A 512 -7.83 -8.82 -1.71
N THR A 513 -9.08 -8.47 -1.40
CA THR A 513 -9.94 -7.68 -2.29
C THR A 513 -10.31 -6.34 -1.63
N ALA A 514 -11.43 -6.28 -0.93
CA ALA A 514 -11.97 -5.05 -0.36
C ALA A 514 -11.11 -4.48 0.77
N GLY A 515 -10.46 -5.33 1.56
CA GLY A 515 -9.49 -4.89 2.56
C GLY A 515 -8.30 -4.19 1.90
N HIS A 516 -7.72 -4.82 0.88
CA HIS A 516 -6.62 -4.27 0.10
C HIS A 516 -7.03 -2.95 -0.58
N GLU A 517 -8.21 -2.89 -1.20
CA GLU A 517 -8.73 -1.66 -1.81
C GLU A 517 -8.89 -0.55 -0.77
N GLN A 518 -9.50 -0.84 0.39
CA GLN A 518 -9.72 0.14 1.45
C GLN A 518 -8.43 0.74 2.01
N ALA A 519 -7.36 -0.06 2.12
CA ALA A 519 -6.09 0.36 2.68
C ALA A 519 -5.09 0.88 1.62
N GLY A 520 -5.21 0.39 0.39
CA GLY A 520 -4.24 0.60 -0.70
C GLY A 520 -4.68 1.53 -1.82
N ALA A 521 -5.99 1.76 -2.02
CA ALA A 521 -6.51 2.71 -3.03
C ALA A 521 -6.42 4.15 -2.50
N VAL A 522 -5.19 4.64 -2.37
CA VAL A 522 -4.88 5.93 -1.73
C VAL A 522 -4.39 6.99 -2.73
N GLU A 523 -4.43 6.69 -4.03
CA GLU A 523 -4.01 7.57 -5.13
C GLU A 523 -4.73 8.92 -5.11
N VAL A 524 -6.01 8.94 -4.75
CA VAL A 524 -6.80 10.17 -4.58
C VAL A 524 -6.17 11.13 -3.56
N TYR A 525 -5.56 10.60 -2.50
CA TYR A 525 -4.94 11.39 -1.43
C TYR A 525 -3.47 11.71 -1.75
N ALA A 526 -2.77 10.74 -2.32
CA ALA A 526 -1.34 10.80 -2.61
C ALA A 526 -0.96 11.84 -3.65
N GLN A 527 -1.87 12.19 -4.57
CA GLN A 527 -1.59 13.22 -5.57
C GLN A 527 -1.55 14.65 -5.02
N ASP A 528 -2.07 14.88 -3.82
CA ASP A 528 -2.15 16.20 -3.21
C ASP A 528 -1.36 16.27 -1.91
N ALA A 529 -0.12 16.74 -2.02
CA ALA A 529 0.76 16.90 -0.87
C ALA A 529 0.29 17.94 0.17
N SER A 530 -0.75 18.75 -0.13
CA SER A 530 -1.39 19.65 0.84
C SER A 530 -2.51 18.98 1.64
N TRP A 531 -3.04 17.86 1.13
CA TRP A 531 -4.02 17.03 1.84
C TRP A 531 -3.32 16.12 2.85
N CYS A 532 -2.40 15.27 2.37
CA CYS A 532 -1.54 14.43 3.19
C CYS A 532 -0.18 14.22 2.51
N ALA A 533 0.87 13.99 3.31
CA ALA A 533 2.20 13.68 2.79
C ALA A 533 2.88 12.62 3.64
N PHE A 534 3.72 11.78 3.03
CA PHE A 534 4.56 10.87 3.82
C PHE A 534 5.66 11.61 4.60
N ARG A 535 6.08 12.81 4.20
CA ARG A 535 7.04 13.62 4.95
C ARG A 535 6.90 15.11 4.64
N TRP A 536 7.16 15.95 5.63
CA TRP A 536 7.07 17.40 5.53
C TRP A 536 8.01 18.08 6.53
N VAL A 537 8.34 19.35 6.28
CA VAL A 537 9.21 20.12 7.18
C VAL A 537 8.46 20.62 8.42
N PRO A 538 9.15 20.88 9.54
CA PRO A 538 8.52 21.41 10.74
C PRO A 538 7.67 22.66 10.48
N GLY A 539 6.45 22.67 11.02
CA GLY A 539 5.52 23.79 10.87
C GLY A 539 4.75 23.84 9.54
N ALA A 540 5.13 23.08 8.51
CA ALA A 540 4.44 23.10 7.22
C ALA A 540 3.06 22.42 7.25
N THR A 541 2.17 22.91 6.37
CA THR A 541 0.84 22.33 6.08
C THR A 541 0.79 21.66 4.70
N VAL A 542 1.96 21.39 4.12
CA VAL A 542 2.14 20.77 2.81
C VAL A 542 3.43 19.96 2.82
N GLY A 543 3.46 18.84 2.12
CA GLY A 543 4.68 18.07 1.86
C GLY A 543 5.71 18.88 1.07
N THR A 544 6.98 18.46 1.10
CA THR A 544 8.00 19.05 0.21
C THR A 544 7.74 18.66 -1.24
N LYS A 545 8.31 19.37 -2.20
CA LYS A 545 8.21 19.01 -3.64
C LYS A 545 8.74 17.60 -3.91
N GLN A 546 9.84 17.23 -3.25
CA GLN A 546 10.36 15.86 -3.30
C GLN A 546 9.38 14.86 -2.68
N SER A 547 8.78 15.18 -1.52
CA SER A 547 7.78 14.28 -0.91
C SER A 547 6.57 14.07 -1.81
N ALA A 548 6.05 15.14 -2.43
CA ALA A 548 4.91 15.08 -3.34
C ALA A 548 5.19 14.12 -4.49
N THR A 549 6.34 14.28 -5.15
CA THR A 549 6.73 13.38 -6.23
C THR A 549 6.95 11.95 -5.76
N ALA A 550 7.72 11.75 -4.68
CA ALA A 550 8.03 10.40 -4.17
C ALA A 550 6.75 9.65 -3.79
N THR A 551 5.79 10.34 -3.18
CA THR A 551 4.49 9.79 -2.77
C THR A 551 3.67 9.38 -3.99
N ALA A 552 3.59 10.26 -4.98
CA ALA A 552 2.85 10.02 -6.21
C ALA A 552 3.50 8.92 -7.09
N LEU A 553 4.83 8.88 -7.15
CA LEU A 553 5.57 7.83 -7.85
C LEU A 553 5.41 6.48 -7.15
N LEU A 554 5.45 6.44 -5.81
CA LEU A 554 5.16 5.23 -5.06
C LEU A 554 3.75 4.73 -5.38
N MET A 555 2.75 5.63 -5.41
CA MET A 555 1.40 5.21 -5.79
C MET A 555 1.32 4.72 -7.22
N SER A 556 1.97 5.38 -8.17
CA SER A 556 2.04 4.88 -9.55
C SER A 556 2.64 3.48 -9.62
N PHE A 557 3.66 3.23 -8.79
CA PHE A 557 4.33 1.93 -8.66
C PHE A 557 3.45 0.84 -8.03
N THR A 558 2.63 1.19 -7.03
CA THR A 558 1.82 0.21 -6.29
C THR A 558 0.38 0.08 -6.77
N SER A 559 -0.13 1.03 -7.56
CA SER A 559 -1.51 1.05 -8.07
C SER A 559 -1.62 0.52 -9.50
N GLN A 560 -0.54 0.57 -10.29
CA GLN A 560 -0.50 -0.07 -11.58
C GLN A 560 -0.43 -1.58 -11.41
N SER A 561 -1.60 -2.16 -11.25
CA SER A 561 -1.84 -3.41 -11.91
C SER A 561 -2.15 -3.04 -13.37
N ALA A 562 -1.21 -3.32 -14.26
CA ALA A 562 -1.56 -3.62 -15.65
C ALA A 562 -2.70 -4.67 -15.73
N ASP A 563 -3.01 -5.32 -14.60
CA ASP A 563 -3.84 -6.50 -14.48
C ASP A 563 -5.13 -6.43 -13.63
N ALA A 564 -5.47 -5.34 -12.92
CA ALA A 564 -6.67 -5.34 -12.04
C ALA A 564 -7.99 -5.48 -12.79
N GLU A 565 -8.04 -5.20 -14.10
CA GLU A 565 -9.26 -5.43 -14.89
C GLU A 565 -9.60 -6.92 -15.08
N ALA A 566 -8.66 -7.86 -14.85
CA ALA A 566 -8.94 -9.29 -15.02
C ALA A 566 -9.75 -9.92 -13.87
N LEU A 567 -9.83 -9.28 -12.70
CA LEU A 567 -10.59 -9.76 -11.54
C LEU A 567 -11.93 -9.04 -11.40
N GLY A 568 -12.71 -9.02 -12.49
CA GLY A 568 -14.16 -8.80 -12.46
C GLY A 568 -14.64 -7.56 -11.70
N ARG A 569 -14.15 -6.37 -12.08
CA ARG A 569 -14.89 -5.12 -11.82
C ARG A 569 -16.24 -5.11 -12.55
#